data_AF-A0A2N6BP40-F1
#
_entry.id   AF-A0A2N6BP40-F1
#
_cell.length_a   1.000
_cell.length_b   1.000
_cell.length_c   1.000
_cell.angle_alpha   90.00
_cell.angle_beta   90.00
_cell.angle_gamma   90.00
#
_symmetry.space_group_name_H-M   'P 1'
#
loop_
_entity.id
_entity.type
_entity.pdbx_description
1 polymer ?
#
loop_
_entity_poly.entity_id
_entity_poly.type
_entity_poly.pdbx_seq_one_letter_code
_entity_poly.pdbx_strand_id
1 'polypeptide(L)'
;MSDEDPIPGWSPDLSIDQGLIDADHQYLFNLTAAFMSGGRQFNTPDQAYDLVHRLVEYASIHFRREEALLARINYPDAIDHHLEHIRLEDGLAEIQKTVITTSGDQLAFVSDLMGALINEWLVTHIRSYDLPMKAYVEQLRQSARNTPPIDDLTLL
;
A
#
# COMPACT_ATOMS: atom_id res chain seq x y z
N MET A 1 20.40 12.16 -17.16
CA MET A 1 19.66 10.88 -17.21
C MET A 1 18.83 10.83 -15.95
N SER A 2 17.88 11.75 -15.88
CA SER A 2 16.42 11.56 -15.99
C SER A 2 15.88 11.26 -14.60
N ASP A 3 15.90 12.31 -13.78
CA ASP A 3 15.16 12.36 -12.54
C ASP A 3 13.68 12.40 -12.95
N GLU A 4 12.97 11.28 -12.75
CA GLU A 4 11.52 11.26 -12.86
C GLU A 4 10.93 12.30 -11.89
N ASP A 5 9.82 12.92 -12.28
CA ASP A 5 9.14 13.89 -11.43
C ASP A 5 8.89 13.31 -10.03
N PRO A 6 9.08 14.09 -8.95
CA PRO A 6 8.91 13.58 -7.59
C PRO A 6 7.48 13.07 -7.38
N ILE A 7 7.37 11.81 -6.96
CA ILE A 7 6.08 11.18 -6.64
C ILE A 7 5.50 11.85 -5.38
N PRO A 8 4.33 12.51 -5.46
CA PRO A 8 3.75 13.19 -4.31
C PRO A 8 3.47 12.22 -3.15
N GLY A 9 3.94 12.55 -1.95
CA GLY A 9 3.74 11.74 -0.75
C GLY A 9 4.75 10.59 -0.56
N TRP A 10 5.44 10.15 -1.62
CA TRP A 10 6.50 9.15 -1.51
C TRP A 10 7.80 9.78 -1.04
N SER A 11 8.54 9.07 -0.19
CA SER A 11 9.87 9.47 0.26
C SER A 11 10.74 8.24 0.55
N PRO A 12 12.07 8.34 0.44
CA PRO A 12 12.96 7.20 0.65
C PRO A 12 12.88 6.56 2.05
N ASP A 13 12.39 7.27 3.07
CA ASP A 13 12.14 6.69 4.42
C ASP A 13 10.99 5.68 4.44
N LEU A 14 10.15 5.65 3.41
CA LEU A 14 9.06 4.68 3.24
C LEU A 14 9.51 3.42 2.46
N SER A 15 10.78 3.35 2.05
CA SER A 15 11.30 2.23 1.26
C SER A 15 11.49 0.95 2.09
N ILE A 16 10.90 -0.12 1.60
CA ILE A 16 10.93 -1.46 2.16
C ILE A 16 12.04 -2.28 1.47
N ASP A 17 11.93 -2.50 0.17
CA ASP A 17 12.70 -3.51 -0.56
C ASP A 17 13.44 -3.01 -1.81
N GLN A 18 13.25 -1.75 -2.23
CA GLN A 18 13.68 -1.20 -3.53
C GLN A 18 13.22 -2.07 -4.72
N GLY A 19 12.14 -2.81 -4.53
CA GLY A 19 11.65 -3.85 -5.42
C GLY A 19 10.16 -3.69 -5.68
N LEU A 20 9.44 -4.81 -5.62
CA LEU A 20 8.05 -4.85 -6.04
C LEU A 20 7.13 -4.16 -5.03
N ILE A 21 7.40 -4.26 -3.73
CA ILE A 21 6.59 -3.60 -2.70
C ILE A 21 6.71 -2.08 -2.84
N ASP A 22 7.94 -1.57 -2.99
CA ASP A 22 8.16 -0.13 -3.20
C ASP A 22 7.55 0.38 -4.52
N ALA A 23 7.59 -0.43 -5.58
CA ALA A 23 6.96 -0.09 -6.85
C ALA A 23 5.43 -0.03 -6.72
N ASP A 24 4.82 -0.96 -5.97
CA ASP A 24 3.40 -0.96 -5.69
C ASP A 24 3.00 0.29 -4.88
N HIS A 25 3.76 0.64 -3.82
CA HIS A 25 3.53 1.85 -3.03
C HIS A 25 3.60 3.13 -3.88
N GLN A 26 4.66 3.27 -4.67
CA GLN A 26 4.85 4.41 -5.56
C GLN A 26 3.70 4.56 -6.55
N TYR A 27 3.18 3.45 -7.09
CA TYR A 27 2.01 3.48 -7.96
C TYR A 27 0.74 3.90 -7.21
N LEU A 28 0.51 3.42 -5.98
CA LEU A 28 -0.61 3.84 -5.14
C LEU A 28 -0.54 5.33 -4.77
N PHE A 29 0.65 5.87 -4.48
CA PHE A 29 0.86 7.32 -4.28
C PHE A 29 0.52 8.11 -5.55
N ASN A 30 0.94 7.65 -6.73
CA ASN A 30 0.61 8.28 -8.00
C ASN A 30 -0.91 8.28 -8.29
N LEU A 31 -1.59 7.16 -8.03
CA LEU A 31 -3.06 7.10 -8.14
C LEU A 31 -3.73 8.10 -7.19
N THR A 32 -3.25 8.18 -5.95
CA THR A 32 -3.76 9.11 -4.93
C THR A 32 -3.55 10.57 -5.35
N ALA A 33 -2.36 10.89 -5.88
CA ALA A 33 -2.06 12.21 -6.41
C ALA A 33 -2.93 12.57 -7.63
N ALA A 34 -3.19 11.60 -8.52
CA ALA A 34 -4.10 11.77 -9.64
C ALA A 34 -5.53 12.09 -9.18
N PHE A 35 -5.98 11.50 -8.08
CA PHE A 35 -7.26 11.85 -7.46
C PHE A 35 -7.31 13.27 -6.90
N MET A 36 -6.30 13.66 -6.12
CA MET A 36 -6.25 14.98 -5.50
C MET A 36 -6.11 16.10 -6.55
N SER A 37 -5.46 15.83 -7.67
CA SER A 37 -5.32 16.78 -8.78
C SER A 37 -6.54 16.78 -9.71
N GLY A 38 -7.08 15.59 -10.00
CA GLY A 38 -8.23 15.37 -10.88
C GLY A 38 -9.58 15.75 -10.26
N GLY A 39 -9.69 15.77 -8.91
CA GLY A 39 -10.90 16.14 -8.18
C GLY A 39 -11.51 17.48 -8.59
N ARG A 40 -10.67 18.44 -8.96
CA ARG A 40 -11.10 19.76 -9.45
C ARG A 40 -11.46 19.80 -10.94
N GLN A 41 -11.26 18.70 -11.67
CA GLN A 41 -11.41 18.59 -13.12
C GLN A 41 -12.29 17.41 -13.56
N PHE A 42 -12.82 16.59 -12.65
CA PHE A 42 -13.76 15.54 -13.01
C PHE A 42 -15.01 16.17 -13.58
N ASN A 43 -15.18 16.01 -14.89
CA ASN A 43 -16.32 16.56 -15.63
C ASN A 43 -17.53 15.61 -15.56
N THR A 44 -17.32 14.36 -15.12
CA THR A 44 -18.35 13.31 -15.05
C THR A 44 -18.12 12.36 -13.86
N PRO A 45 -19.18 11.77 -13.29
CA PRO A 45 -19.08 10.72 -12.29
C PRO A 45 -18.26 9.50 -12.74
N ASP A 46 -18.31 9.15 -14.03
CA ASP A 46 -17.60 8.00 -14.61
C ASP A 46 -16.08 8.12 -14.44
N GLN A 47 -15.52 9.33 -14.60
CA GLN A 47 -14.08 9.56 -14.42
C GLN A 47 -13.63 9.35 -12.96
N ALA A 48 -14.44 9.82 -12.01
CA ALA A 48 -14.17 9.60 -10.60
C ALA A 48 -14.30 8.11 -10.26
N TYR A 49 -15.35 7.45 -10.76
CA TYR A 49 -15.57 6.02 -10.56
C TYR A 49 -14.41 5.17 -11.09
N ASP A 50 -13.94 5.45 -12.31
CA ASP A 50 -12.85 4.71 -12.96
C ASP A 50 -11.55 4.78 -12.14
N LEU A 51 -11.23 5.94 -11.59
CA LEU A 51 -10.05 6.08 -10.73
C LEU A 51 -10.23 5.32 -9.41
N VAL A 52 -11.44 5.30 -8.84
CA VAL A 52 -11.71 4.60 -7.55
C VAL A 52 -11.57 3.12 -7.78
N HIS A 53 -12.15 2.65 -8.88
CA HIS A 53 -12.05 1.27 -9.31
C HIS A 53 -10.59 0.83 -9.47
N ARG A 54 -9.76 1.62 -10.15
CA ARG A 54 -8.32 1.32 -10.32
C ARG A 54 -7.57 1.27 -9.00
N LEU A 55 -7.88 2.17 -8.07
CA LEU A 55 -7.25 2.18 -6.76
C LEU A 55 -7.64 0.96 -5.94
N VAL A 56 -8.94 0.62 -5.88
CA VAL A 56 -9.43 -0.58 -5.19
C VAL A 56 -8.78 -1.83 -5.75
N GLU A 57 -8.78 -1.97 -7.08
CA GLU A 57 -8.21 -3.13 -7.75
C GLU A 57 -6.71 -3.26 -7.44
N TYR A 58 -5.97 -2.16 -7.54
CA TYR A 58 -4.53 -2.18 -7.34
C TYR A 58 -4.12 -2.37 -5.88
N ALA A 59 -4.82 -1.74 -4.92
CA ALA A 59 -4.60 -1.96 -3.50
C ALA A 59 -4.79 -3.45 -3.15
N SER A 60 -5.85 -4.08 -3.66
CA SER A 60 -6.09 -5.51 -3.43
C SER A 60 -5.03 -6.40 -4.07
N ILE A 61 -4.48 -6.04 -5.24
CA ILE A 61 -3.35 -6.74 -5.86
C ILE A 61 -2.10 -6.64 -4.98
N HIS A 62 -1.80 -5.44 -4.51
CA HIS A 62 -0.67 -5.15 -3.63
C HIS A 62 -0.77 -5.93 -2.31
N PHE A 63 -1.92 -5.85 -1.62
CA PHE A 63 -2.16 -6.59 -0.37
C PHE A 63 -1.99 -8.10 -0.53
N ARG A 64 -2.49 -8.69 -1.62
CA ARG A 64 -2.27 -10.12 -1.87
C ARG A 64 -0.79 -10.50 -2.00
N ARG A 65 0.04 -9.63 -2.58
CA ARG A 65 1.47 -9.88 -2.72
C ARG A 65 2.17 -9.78 -1.37
N GLU A 66 1.82 -8.75 -0.60
CA GLU A 66 2.37 -8.54 0.73
C GLU A 66 1.97 -9.66 1.68
N GLU A 67 0.69 -10.03 1.76
CA GLU A 67 0.22 -11.14 2.58
C GLU A 67 0.88 -12.47 2.20
N ALA A 68 1.11 -12.71 0.91
CA ALA A 68 1.86 -13.88 0.46
C ALA A 68 3.32 -13.85 0.95
N LEU A 69 3.95 -12.67 1.02
CA LEU A 69 5.28 -12.50 1.61
C LEU A 69 5.25 -12.75 3.12
N LEU A 70 4.33 -12.11 3.85
CA LEU A 70 4.16 -12.25 5.30
C LEU A 70 3.95 -13.73 5.69
N ALA A 71 3.11 -14.45 4.95
CA ALA A 71 2.88 -15.87 5.17
C ALA A 71 4.15 -16.70 4.91
N ARG A 72 4.89 -16.41 3.83
CA ARG A 72 6.12 -17.15 3.49
C ARG A 72 7.23 -16.99 4.52
N ILE A 73 7.30 -15.83 5.18
CA ILE A 73 8.31 -15.57 6.21
C ILE A 73 7.81 -15.89 7.63
N ASN A 74 6.59 -16.40 7.78
CA ASN A 74 5.91 -16.61 9.07
C ASN A 74 5.95 -15.34 9.94
N TYR A 75 5.61 -14.20 9.34
CA TYR A 75 5.63 -12.92 10.05
C TYR A 75 4.69 -12.96 11.26
N PRO A 76 5.16 -12.64 12.49
CA PRO A 76 4.35 -12.79 13.71
C PRO A 76 3.05 -11.99 13.69
N ASP A 77 3.07 -10.79 13.12
CA ASP A 77 1.95 -9.84 13.16
C ASP A 77 1.12 -9.87 11.87
N ALA A 78 1.21 -10.94 11.07
CA ALA A 78 0.51 -11.05 9.78
C ALA A 78 -1.01 -10.93 9.88
N ILE A 79 -1.61 -11.35 11.00
CA ILE A 79 -3.05 -11.22 11.25
C ILE A 79 -3.43 -9.75 11.43
N ASP A 80 -2.69 -9.02 12.26
CA ASP A 80 -2.98 -7.61 12.53
C ASP A 80 -2.76 -6.76 11.27
N HIS A 81 -1.74 -7.07 10.47
CA HIS A 81 -1.49 -6.45 9.17
C HIS A 81 -2.68 -6.65 8.21
N HIS A 82 -3.16 -7.89 8.08
CA HIS A 82 -4.33 -8.22 7.25
C HIS A 82 -5.59 -7.47 7.68
N LEU A 83 -5.78 -7.25 8.98
CA LEU A 83 -6.93 -6.48 9.48
C LEU A 83 -6.89 -5.02 9.04
N GLU A 84 -5.70 -4.40 8.90
CA GLU A 84 -5.60 -3.05 8.35
C GLU A 84 -5.90 -3.00 6.86
N HIS A 85 -5.50 -4.02 6.10
CA HIS A 85 -5.87 -4.13 4.68
C HIS A 85 -7.38 -4.18 4.51
N ILE A 86 -8.07 -5.04 5.28
CA ILE A 86 -9.54 -5.13 5.26
C ILE A 86 -10.18 -3.78 5.55
N ARG A 87 -9.69 -3.05 6.58
CA ARG A 87 -10.24 -1.74 6.93
C ARG A 87 -10.13 -0.74 5.79
N LEU A 88 -9.01 -0.73 5.06
CA LEU A 88 -8.90 0.13 3.88
C LEU A 88 -9.84 -0.33 2.76
N GLU A 89 -9.85 -1.63 2.44
CA GLU A 89 -10.71 -2.16 1.38
C GLU A 89 -12.19 -1.82 1.64
N ASP A 90 -12.65 -1.96 2.88
CA ASP A 90 -13.99 -1.56 3.32
C ASP A 90 -14.22 -0.05 3.14
N GLY A 91 -13.26 0.79 3.57
CA GLY A 91 -13.33 2.24 3.40
C GLY A 91 -13.40 2.67 1.94
N LEU A 92 -12.61 2.04 1.07
CA LEU A 92 -12.62 2.30 -0.37
C LEU A 92 -13.92 1.83 -1.02
N ALA A 93 -14.49 0.70 -0.58
CA ALA A 93 -15.78 0.22 -1.06
C ALA A 93 -16.92 1.20 -0.70
N GLU A 94 -16.91 1.78 0.49
CA GLU A 94 -17.89 2.81 0.87
C GLU A 94 -17.74 4.10 0.05
N ILE A 95 -16.51 4.51 -0.26
CA ILE A 95 -16.26 5.64 -1.17
C ILE A 95 -16.77 5.33 -2.57
N GLN A 96 -16.51 4.13 -3.09
CA GLN A 96 -16.98 3.72 -4.42
C GLN A 96 -18.52 3.79 -4.52
N LYS A 97 -19.24 3.33 -3.49
CA LYS A 97 -20.71 3.47 -3.39
C LYS A 97 -21.15 4.93 -3.35
N THR A 98 -20.40 5.77 -2.62
CA THR A 98 -20.68 7.20 -2.51
C THR A 98 -20.55 7.88 -3.88
N VAL A 99 -19.49 7.60 -4.65
CA VAL A 99 -19.28 8.18 -5.99
C VAL A 99 -20.44 7.87 -6.94
N ILE A 100 -20.99 6.65 -6.90
CA ILE A 100 -22.12 6.25 -7.76
C ILE A 100 -23.40 7.06 -7.45
N THR A 101 -23.61 7.44 -6.18
CA THR A 101 -24.84 8.11 -5.73
C THR A 101 -24.70 9.63 -5.67
N THR A 102 -23.51 10.17 -5.94
CA THR A 102 -23.19 11.60 -5.82
C THR A 102 -23.47 12.36 -7.12
N SER A 103 -24.09 13.54 -7.02
CA SER A 103 -24.28 14.45 -8.15
C SER A 103 -22.98 15.12 -8.59
N GLY A 104 -22.88 15.49 -9.87
CA GLY A 104 -21.62 15.99 -10.45
C GLY A 104 -21.00 17.21 -9.74
N ASP A 105 -21.81 18.05 -9.10
CA ASP A 105 -21.40 19.23 -8.33
C ASP A 105 -20.74 18.90 -6.98
N GLN A 106 -20.86 17.67 -6.49
CA GLN A 106 -20.28 17.20 -5.23
C GLN A 106 -19.05 16.29 -5.42
N LEU A 107 -18.72 15.91 -6.65
CA LEU A 107 -17.60 15.01 -6.95
C LEU A 107 -16.23 15.55 -6.52
N ALA A 108 -16.04 16.88 -6.61
CA ALA A 108 -14.79 17.50 -6.18
C ALA A 108 -14.54 17.29 -4.68
N PHE A 109 -15.59 17.41 -3.85
CA PHE A 109 -15.51 17.17 -2.41
C PHE A 109 -15.20 15.70 -2.09
N VAL A 110 -15.86 14.76 -2.78
CA VAL A 110 -15.61 13.32 -2.61
C VAL A 110 -14.16 12.96 -2.99
N SER A 111 -13.63 13.60 -4.02
CA SER A 111 -12.26 13.38 -4.50
C SER A 111 -11.21 13.90 -3.51
N ASP A 112 -11.42 15.09 -2.95
CA ASP A 112 -10.54 15.67 -1.93
C ASP A 112 -10.54 14.81 -0.65
N LEU A 113 -11.71 14.39 -0.19
CA LEU A 113 -11.86 13.52 0.99
C LEU A 113 -11.16 12.17 0.79
N MET A 114 -11.35 11.56 -0.37
CA MET A 114 -10.73 10.29 -0.72
C MET A 114 -9.20 10.42 -0.81
N GLY A 115 -8.69 11.41 -1.53
CA GLY A 115 -7.26 11.64 -1.66
C GLY A 115 -6.58 11.84 -0.30
N ALA A 116 -7.23 12.58 0.61
CA ALA A 116 -6.75 12.74 1.97
C ALA A 116 -6.76 11.41 2.76
N LEU A 117 -7.86 10.66 2.72
CA LEU A 117 -7.98 9.37 3.40
C LEU A 117 -6.88 8.40 2.97
N ILE A 118 -6.69 8.23 1.66
CA ILE A 118 -5.72 7.27 1.12
C ILE A 118 -4.31 7.73 1.43
N ASN A 119 -3.99 9.01 1.27
CA ASN A 119 -2.65 9.51 1.52
C ASN A 119 -2.27 9.36 3.00
N GLU A 120 -3.17 9.72 3.92
CA GLU A 120 -2.95 9.56 5.35
C GLU A 120 -2.85 8.08 5.75
N TRP A 121 -3.75 7.24 5.23
CA TRP A 121 -3.72 5.81 5.48
C TRP A 121 -2.43 5.17 4.95
N LEU A 122 -2.04 5.44 3.71
CA LEU A 122 -0.89 4.82 3.05
C LEU A 122 0.42 5.13 3.79
N VAL A 123 0.64 6.40 4.15
CA VAL A 123 1.82 6.79 4.94
C VAL A 123 1.82 6.11 6.32
N THR A 124 0.67 6.07 6.98
CA THR A 124 0.54 5.47 8.32
C THR A 124 0.74 3.96 8.28
N HIS A 125 0.16 3.30 7.28
CA HIS A 125 0.24 1.85 7.07
C HIS A 125 1.68 1.42 6.80
N ILE A 126 2.33 2.04 5.80
CA ILE A 126 3.73 1.75 5.47
C ILE A 126 4.63 1.91 6.68
N ARG A 127 4.41 2.95 7.49
CA ARG A 127 5.24 3.20 8.67
C ARG A 127 5.02 2.22 9.80
N SER A 128 3.77 1.78 9.98
CA SER A 128 3.37 1.05 11.19
C SER A 128 3.32 -0.46 10.98
N TYR A 129 3.21 -0.93 9.73
CA TYR A 129 3.04 -2.34 9.39
C TYR A 129 4.12 -2.83 8.42
N ASP A 130 4.35 -2.12 7.31
CA ASP A 130 5.27 -2.61 6.25
C ASP A 130 6.75 -2.39 6.60
N LEU A 131 7.12 -1.26 7.21
CA LEU A 131 8.49 -1.01 7.67
C LEU A 131 8.97 -2.04 8.71
N PRO A 132 8.17 -2.42 9.71
CA PRO A 132 8.51 -3.54 10.59
C PRO A 132 8.83 -4.86 9.88
N MET A 133 8.15 -5.18 8.76
CA MET A 133 8.47 -6.36 7.95
C MET A 133 9.91 -6.31 7.42
N LYS A 134 10.39 -5.14 6.97
CA LYS A 134 11.79 -4.97 6.52
C LYS A 134 12.79 -5.38 7.59
N ALA A 135 12.61 -4.87 8.81
CA ALA A 135 13.48 -5.19 9.94
C ALA A 135 13.45 -6.69 10.27
N TYR A 136 12.28 -7.32 10.21
CA TYR A 136 12.14 -8.75 10.44
C TYR A 136 12.83 -9.61 9.36
N VAL A 137 12.72 -9.25 8.08
CA VAL A 137 13.43 -9.92 6.99
C VAL A 137 14.95 -9.81 7.18
N GLU A 138 15.46 -8.67 7.64
CA GLU A 138 16.87 -8.49 7.98
C GLU A 138 17.31 -9.41 9.12
N GLN A 139 16.50 -9.54 10.17
CA GLN A 139 16.76 -10.48 11.28
C GLN A 139 16.80 -11.94 10.80
N LEU A 140 15.85 -12.36 9.97
CA LEU A 140 15.84 -13.71 9.38
C LEU A 140 17.12 -13.98 8.57
N ARG A 141 17.57 -13.01 7.77
CA ARG A 141 18.82 -13.11 6.99
C ARG A 141 20.04 -13.25 7.90
N GLN A 142 20.08 -12.54 9.02
CA GLN A 142 21.18 -12.64 9.99
C GLN A 142 21.20 -13.99 10.69
N SER A 143 20.04 -14.47 11.16
CA SER A 143 19.92 -15.80 11.79
C SER A 143 20.34 -16.93 10.84
N ALA A 144 19.92 -16.86 9.57
CA ALA A 144 20.32 -17.84 8.56
C ALA A 144 21.84 -17.86 8.30
N ARG A 145 22.49 -16.69 8.31
CA ARG A 145 23.96 -16.59 8.16
C ARG A 145 24.73 -17.10 9.39
N ASN A 146 24.13 -16.97 10.57
CA ASN A 146 24.77 -17.34 11.84
C ASN A 146 24.49 -18.79 12.26
N THR A 147 23.71 -19.57 11.49
CA THR A 147 23.45 -20.98 11.77
C THR A 147 24.69 -21.81 11.38
N PRO A 148 25.37 -22.47 12.34
CA PRO A 148 26.54 -23.29 12.03
C PRO A 148 26.15 -24.51 11.15
N PRO A 149 27.06 -25.02 10.30
CA PRO A 149 26.82 -26.22 9.50
C PRO A 149 26.45 -27.43 10.39
N ILE A 150 25.60 -28.33 9.89
CA ILE A 150 25.13 -29.55 10.58
C ILE A 150 26.24 -30.62 10.72
N ASP A 151 27.52 -30.26 10.58
CA ASP A 151 28.63 -31.21 10.63
C ASP A 151 29.06 -31.62 12.05
N ASP A 152 28.43 -31.08 13.12
CA ASP A 152 28.72 -31.50 14.50
C ASP A 152 27.61 -32.42 15.07
N LEU A 153 27.53 -33.63 14.52
CA LEU A 153 26.81 -34.76 15.13
C LEU A 153 27.72 -35.60 16.06
N THR A 154 28.87 -35.07 16.49
CA THR A 154 29.81 -35.84 17.32
C THR A 154 29.51 -35.83 18.82
N LEU A 155 28.33 -35.34 19.22
CA LEU A 155 27.88 -35.26 20.63
C LEU A 155 26.54 -35.96 20.92
N LEU A 156 26.24 -37.06 20.23
CA LEU A 156 25.30 -38.10 20.68
C LEU A 156 26.05 -39.42 20.90
#